data_AF-A0A494YUQ9-F1
#
_entry.id   AF-A0A494YUQ9-F1
#
_cell.length_a   1.000
_cell.length_b   1.000
_cell.length_c   1.000
_cell.angle_alpha   90.00
_cell.angle_beta   90.00
_cell.angle_gamma   90.00
#
_symmetry.space_group_name_H-M   'P 1'
#
loop_
_entity.id
_entity.type
_entity.pdbx_description
1 polymer ?
#
loop_
_entity_poly.entity_id
_entity_poly.type
_entity_poly.pdbx_seq_one_letter_code
_entity_poly.pdbx_strand_id
1 'polypeptide(L)'
;MNQLYLSLQKADLMFKRYTEQGEVDYILLETNKNGTTEVDVNTFETLFRGVEDKPTYKALSGSHTFKLGDTEYNMTAEEMGYQKYFDQWNEQGLFIF
;
A
#
# COMPACT_ATOMS: atom_id res chain seq x y z
N MET A 1 9.46 -9.44 9.88
CA MET A 1 9.44 -7.96 9.78
C MET A 1 8.93 -7.65 8.39
N ASN A 2 7.80 -6.97 8.29
CA ASN A 2 7.10 -6.73 7.03
C ASN A 2 8.04 -6.02 6.04
N GLN A 3 8.37 -6.71 4.95
CA GLN A 3 9.39 -6.27 3.99
C GLN A 3 8.92 -5.03 3.21
N LEU A 4 7.60 -4.91 3.00
CA LEU A 4 7.01 -3.78 2.28
C LEU A 4 7.25 -2.48 3.05
N TYR A 5 6.92 -2.48 4.34
CA TYR A 5 7.08 -1.28 5.16
C TYR A 5 8.53 -0.86 5.32
N LEU A 6 9.47 -1.81 5.36
CA LEU A 6 10.90 -1.46 5.35
C LEU A 6 11.32 -0.79 4.04
N SER A 7 10.84 -1.26 2.90
CA SER A 7 11.10 -0.61 1.61
C SER A 7 10.47 0.78 1.52
N LEU A 8 9.21 0.92 1.95
CA LEU A 8 8.49 2.20 1.95
C LEU A 8 9.14 3.22 2.90
N GLN A 9 9.57 2.80 4.10
CA GLN A 9 10.32 3.66 5.03
C GLN A 9 11.65 4.12 4.42
N LYS A 10 12.39 3.24 3.75
CA LYS A 10 13.66 3.61 3.08
C LYS A 10 13.46 4.61 1.95
N ALA A 11 12.31 4.58 1.29
CA ALA A 11 11.94 5.50 0.23
C ALA A 11 11.26 6.78 0.73
N ASP A 12 11.19 7.00 2.05
CA ASP A 12 10.53 8.15 2.67
C ASP A 12 9.03 8.26 2.32
N LEU A 13 8.39 7.10 2.12
CA LEU A 13 6.96 6.99 1.77
C LEU A 13 6.08 6.65 2.97
N MET A 14 6.64 6.54 4.17
CA MET A 14 5.88 6.34 5.39
C MET A 14 6.07 7.51 6.34
N PHE A 15 4.96 8.01 6.86
CA PHE A 15 4.96 9.12 7.81
C PHE A 15 3.83 8.96 8.81
N LYS A 16 3.96 9.65 9.94
CA LYS A 16 2.98 9.62 11.02
C LYS A 16 2.16 10.89 11.06
N ARG A 17 0.88 10.78 11.40
CA ARG A 17 0.03 11.94 11.76
C ARG A 17 -0.70 11.72 13.05
N TYR A 18 -0.87 12.82 13.77
CA TYR A 18 -1.77 12.88 14.91
C TYR A 18 -3.20 13.11 14.41
N THR A 19 -4.06 12.18 14.76
CA THR A 19 -5.51 12.27 14.57
C THR A 19 -6.18 12.36 15.94
N GLU A 20 -7.50 12.61 15.96
CA GLU A 20 -8.27 12.57 17.21
C GLU A 20 -8.23 11.19 17.90
N GLN A 21 -7.88 10.14 17.15
CA GLN A 21 -7.79 8.75 17.62
C GLN A 21 -6.36 8.35 18.03
N GLY A 22 -5.39 9.28 17.94
CA GLY A 22 -3.99 9.04 18.26
C GLY A 22 -3.05 9.15 17.05
N GLU A 23 -1.83 8.66 17.23
CA GLU A 23 -0.81 8.62 16.18
C GLU A 23 -1.09 7.45 15.22
N VAL A 24 -1.24 7.77 13.93
CA VAL A 24 -1.54 6.79 12.87
C VAL A 24 -0.44 6.86 11.81
N ASP A 25 0.02 5.69 11.36
CA ASP A 25 0.97 5.55 10.26
C ASP A 25 0.24 5.62 8.91
N TYR A 26 0.80 6.40 7.99
CA TYR A 26 0.30 6.61 6.63
C TYR A 26 1.37 6.21 5.61
N ILE A 27 0.90 5.78 4.44
CA ILE A 27 1.70 5.48 3.26
C ILE A 27 1.39 6.54 2.20
N LEU A 28 2.42 7.22 1.69
CA LEU A 28 2.33 8.03 0.49
C LEU A 28 2.33 7.10 -0.73
N LEU A 29 1.19 7.00 -1.41
CA LEU A 29 1.02 6.12 -2.56
C LEU A 29 1.69 6.69 -3.81
N GLU A 30 1.58 8.00 -4.00
CA GLU A 30 2.05 8.67 -5.20
C GLU A 30 3.44 9.24 -4.98
N THR A 31 4.39 8.80 -5.79
CA THR A 31 5.82 9.09 -5.57
C THR A 31 6.38 10.15 -6.52
N ASN A 32 5.53 10.74 -7.35
CA ASN A 32 5.88 11.89 -8.17
C ASN A 32 5.96 13.17 -7.32
N LYS A 33 6.67 14.20 -7.79
CA LYS A 33 7.02 15.40 -7.01
C LYS A 33 5.83 16.19 -6.42
N ASN A 34 4.60 15.90 -6.83
CA ASN A 34 3.39 16.59 -6.39
C ASN A 34 2.30 15.61 -5.92
N GLY A 35 2.66 14.35 -5.67
CA GLY A 35 1.72 13.34 -5.23
C GLY A 35 1.19 13.67 -3.83
N THR A 36 -0.12 13.62 -3.67
CA THR A 36 -0.79 13.82 -2.37
C THR A 36 -1.69 12.64 -2.01
N THR A 37 -1.69 11.59 -2.83
CA THR A 37 -2.49 10.40 -2.54
C THR A 37 -1.82 9.60 -1.42
N GLU A 38 -2.56 9.37 -0.35
CA GLU A 38 -2.10 8.64 0.82
C GLU A 38 -3.17 7.67 1.31
N VAL A 39 -2.77 6.71 2.13
CA VAL A 39 -3.66 5.76 2.79
C VAL A 39 -3.09 5.42 4.15
N ASP A 40 -3.95 5.25 5.16
CA ASP A 40 -3.48 4.75 6.45
C ASP A 40 -3.09 3.27 6.33
N VAL A 41 -2.12 2.85 7.14
CA VAL A 41 -1.57 1.49 7.09
C VAL A 41 -2.66 0.43 7.31
N ASN A 42 -3.62 0.66 8.21
CA ASN A 42 -4.67 -0.33 8.51
C ASN A 42 -5.59 -0.56 7.31
N THR A 43 -5.99 0.51 6.61
CA THR A 43 -6.76 0.41 5.37
C THR A 43 -5.96 -0.33 4.31
N PHE A 44 -4.66 -0.04 4.17
CA PHE A 44 -3.80 -0.74 3.21
C PHE A 44 -3.68 -2.23 3.53
N GLU A 45 -3.42 -2.61 4.78
CA GLU A 45 -3.35 -4.02 5.23
C GLU A 45 -4.67 -4.77 5.00
N THR A 46 -5.79 -4.08 5.17
CA THR A 46 -7.11 -4.65 4.92
C THR A 46 -7.30 -5.00 3.45
N LEU A 47 -6.90 -4.09 2.55
CA LEU A 47 -7.06 -4.27 1.09
C LEU A 47 -6.05 -5.26 0.52
N PHE A 48 -4.81 -5.23 1.00
CA PHE A 48 -3.68 -5.96 0.46
C PHE A 48 -3.15 -6.98 1.48
N ARG A 49 -4.06 -7.72 2.09
CA ARG A 49 -3.70 -8.66 3.14
C ARG A 49 -2.77 -9.74 2.61
N GLY A 50 -1.61 -9.92 3.26
CA GLY A 50 -0.69 -11.01 2.96
C GLY A 50 0.37 -10.73 1.90
N VAL A 51 0.42 -9.53 1.30
CA VAL A 51 1.58 -9.12 0.47
C VAL A 51 2.75 -8.58 1.28
N GLU A 52 2.53 -8.23 2.53
CA GLU A 52 3.48 -7.67 3.50
C GLU A 52 4.82 -8.43 3.61
N ASP A 53 4.76 -9.76 3.63
CA ASP A 53 5.95 -10.61 3.82
C ASP A 53 6.72 -10.86 2.52
N LYS A 54 6.07 -10.69 1.35
CA LYS A 54 6.67 -10.90 0.01
C LYS A 54 6.04 -9.93 -1.00
N PRO A 55 6.32 -8.62 -0.88
CA PRO A 55 5.63 -7.60 -1.67
C PRO A 55 6.26 -7.49 -3.06
N THR A 56 6.02 -8.48 -3.90
CA THR A 56 6.38 -8.37 -5.31
C THR A 56 5.36 -7.50 -6.03
N TYR A 57 5.79 -6.80 -7.09
CA TYR A 57 4.88 -6.07 -7.97
C TYR A 57 3.70 -6.95 -8.41
N LYS A 58 3.97 -8.20 -8.81
CA LYS A 58 2.93 -9.16 -9.21
C LYS A 58 1.94 -9.47 -8.08
N ALA A 59 2.41 -9.58 -6.84
CA ALA A 59 1.54 -9.87 -5.71
C ALA A 59 0.65 -8.66 -5.37
N LEU A 60 1.19 -7.45 -5.43
CA LEU A 60 0.43 -6.21 -5.23
C LEU A 60 -0.58 -5.96 -6.36
N SER A 61 -0.19 -6.15 -7.62
CA SER A 61 -1.07 -5.99 -8.78
C SER A 61 -2.07 -7.13 -8.98
N GLY A 62 -1.95 -8.20 -8.20
CA GLY A 62 -2.83 -9.36 -8.28
C GLY A 62 -4.26 -9.08 -7.79
N SER A 63 -5.06 -10.14 -7.77
CA SER A 63 -6.38 -10.15 -7.15
C SER A 63 -6.23 -10.28 -5.63
N HIS A 64 -6.97 -9.45 -4.91
CA HIS A 64 -7.00 -9.42 -3.46
C HIS A 64 -8.42 -9.69 -2.97
N THR A 65 -8.52 -10.48 -1.90
CA THR A 65 -9.78 -10.73 -1.21
C THR A 65 -9.77 -10.01 0.12
N PHE A 66 -10.73 -9.12 0.32
CA PHE A 66 -10.86 -8.33 1.54
C PHE A 66 -12.34 -8.20 1.94
N LYS A 67 -12.59 -7.87 3.21
CA LYS A 67 -13.94 -7.69 3.74
C LYS A 67 -14.17 -6.23 4.10
N LEU A 68 -15.32 -5.71 3.69
CA LEU A 68 -15.81 -4.40 4.11
C LEU A 68 -17.19 -4.58 4.73
N GLY A 69 -17.26 -4.49 6.06
CA GLY A 69 -18.43 -4.93 6.83
C GLY A 69 -18.64 -6.44 6.69
N ASP A 70 -19.86 -6.84 6.34
CA ASP A 70 -20.23 -8.26 6.15
C ASP A 70 -19.99 -8.77 4.72
N THR A 71 -19.59 -7.90 3.81
CA THR A 71 -19.40 -8.23 2.39
C THR A 71 -17.92 -8.54 2.11
N GLU A 72 -17.69 -9.67 1.45
CA GLU A 72 -16.37 -10.04 0.91
C GLU A 72 -16.27 -9.60 -0.55
N TYR A 73 -15.18 -8.93 -0.88
CA TYR A 73 -14.84 -8.46 -2.22
C TYR A 73 -13.62 -9.21 -2.72
N ASN A 74 -13.61 -9.51 -4.02
CA ASN A 74 -12.44 -9.99 -4.72
C ASN A 74 -12.21 -9.07 -5.92
N MET A 75 -11.14 -8.29 -5.87
CA MET A 75 -10.82 -7.27 -6.86
C MET A 75 -9.32 -7.20 -7.07
N THR A 76 -8.90 -6.86 -8.28
CA THR A 76 -7.51 -6.56 -8.63
C THR A 76 -7.12 -5.15 -8.16
N ALA A 77 -5.81 -4.88 -8.07
CA ALA A 77 -5.33 -3.52 -7.82
C ALA A 77 -5.81 -2.51 -8.89
N GLU A 78 -6.01 -2.94 -10.13
CA GLU A 78 -6.56 -2.09 -11.19
C GLU A 78 -8.01 -1.70 -10.91
N GLU A 79 -8.85 -2.68 -10.57
CA GLU A 79 -10.26 -2.45 -10.24
C GLU A 79 -10.44 -1.59 -8.98
N MET A 80 -9.51 -1.69 -8.03
CA MET A 80 -9.47 -0.82 -6.84
C MET A 80 -8.87 0.57 -7.11
N GLY A 81 -8.26 0.80 -8.29
CA GLY A 81 -7.63 2.07 -8.65
C GLY A 81 -6.21 2.27 -8.09
N TYR A 82 -5.58 1.22 -7.58
CA TYR A 82 -4.23 1.25 -6.99
C TYR A 82 -3.10 0.92 -7.96
N GLN A 83 -3.40 0.30 -9.11
CA GLN A 83 -2.40 -0.21 -10.05
C GLN A 83 -1.34 0.84 -10.42
N LYS A 84 -1.77 2.07 -10.72
CA LYS A 84 -0.86 3.18 -11.08
C LYS A 84 0.17 3.50 -10.00
N TYR A 85 -0.14 3.31 -8.73
CA TYR A 85 0.79 3.57 -7.63
C TYR A 85 1.84 2.46 -7.54
N PHE A 86 1.42 1.21 -7.73
CA PHE A 86 2.34 0.08 -7.76
C PHE A 86 3.26 0.09 -8.97
N ASP A 87 2.77 0.59 -10.12
CA ASP A 87 3.60 0.84 -11.30
C ASP A 87 4.71 1.84 -10.99
N GLN A 88 4.37 2.97 -10.36
CA GLN A 88 5.35 3.96 -9.91
C GLN A 88 6.36 3.38 -8.91
N TRP A 89 5.89 2.57 -7.96
CA TRP A 89 6.77 1.93 -6.99
C TRP A 89 7.75 0.96 -7.68
N ASN A 90 7.26 0.21 -8.67
CA ASN A 90 8.07 -0.71 -9.45
C ASN A 90 9.13 0.02 -10.29
N GLU A 91 8.76 1.13 -10.95
CA GLU A 91 9.69 1.96 -11.71
C GLU A 91 10.82 2.56 -10.84
N GLN A 92 10.52 2.84 -9.57
CA GLN A 92 11.50 3.33 -8.60
C GLN A 92 12.34 2.23 -7.95
N GLY A 93 12.07 0.96 -8.29
CA GLY A 93 12.80 -0.17 -7.72
C GLY A 93 12.50 -0.41 -6.24
N LEU A 94 11.28 -0.13 -5.78
CA LEU A 94 10.86 -0.44 -4.40
C LEU A 94 10.76 -1.95 -4.14
N PHE A 95 10.62 -2.76 -5.20
CA PHE A 95 10.46 -4.21 -5.13
C PHE A 95 11.72 -4.96 -5.58
N ILE A 96 12.81 -4.86 -4.82
CA ILE A 96 14.12 -5.51 -5.12
C ILE A 96 14.29 -6.90 -4.49
N PHE A 97 13.23 -7.71 -4.41
CA PHE A 97 13.22 -8.99 -3.67
C PHE A 97 13.43 -10.22 -4.55
#